data_AF-A0A0E0JW63-F1
#
_entry.id   AF-A0A0E0JW63-F1
#
_cell.length_a   1.000
_cell.length_b   1.000
_cell.length_c   1.000
_cell.angle_alpha   90.00
_cell.angle_beta   90.00
_cell.angle_gamma   90.00
#
_symmetry.space_group_name_H-M   'P 1'
#
loop_
_entity.id
_entity.type
_entity.pdbx_description
1 polymer ?
#
loop_
_entity_poly.entity_id
_entity_poly.type
_entity_poly.pdbx_seq_one_letter_code
_entity_poly.pdbx_strand_id
1 'polypeptide(L)'
;MLRACGGAAPPAVPALVRARLAKQASSAASASASSSLSELGELAAGRKGLARVVLKKGKTQIFRDGSPMVYSGAVDRIIGRPPPKTGDVVLVADGAEKPIGWGLYNSVSMFCVRLMQLEEEAKRDPTCALNMERLLEARILSAVDLRRSLGLPSVHTNAYRLINSEGDRLSGLIVDIFADVAVVASSAAWVEKYRHEIQFLVNKVSDVNHIKWRSSTDILKEEGLDVSEQKDPEPSSHCGTVEVMENDILYLVSLEGQKTGFYADQRENRHFISTLSKDQRVLDLCCYSGGFALNAAKGGANNVIGIDSSASALDLANKNIVLNKLDTRRTSFLKEDATAFMKGAISRNEVWDLVILDPPKLAPRKKVLQSASGMYRSLNALAMQVVKPGGLLMTCSCSGAMTQSGLFLRTIQGAASMVGRKVTVLRQAGAACDHPVDPAYPEGQYLSNYLLRVT
;
A
#
# COMPACT_ATOMS: atom_id res chain seq x y z
N MET A 1 4.41 1.07 51.12
CA MET A 1 4.87 -0.33 51.23
C MET A 1 4.42 -1.07 49.98
N LEU A 2 5.35 -1.33 49.08
CA LEU A 2 5.14 -2.05 47.82
C LEU A 2 4.95 -3.55 48.09
N ARG A 3 3.96 -4.18 47.43
CA ARG A 3 3.93 -5.62 47.20
C ARG A 3 3.74 -5.88 45.72
N ALA A 4 4.79 -6.39 45.11
CA ALA A 4 4.86 -6.79 43.71
C ALA A 4 4.11 -8.13 43.52
N CYS A 5 3.22 -8.18 42.55
CA CYS A 5 2.72 -9.43 41.98
C CYS A 5 3.47 -9.67 40.67
N GLY A 6 4.22 -10.77 40.61
CA GLY A 6 5.02 -11.17 39.46
C GLY A 6 4.13 -11.64 38.29
N GLY A 7 4.37 -11.07 37.12
CA GLY A 7 3.92 -11.60 35.84
C GLY A 7 5.09 -12.32 35.17
N ALA A 8 4.90 -13.61 34.89
CA ALA A 8 5.85 -14.45 34.18
C ALA A 8 6.04 -13.98 32.73
N ALA A 9 7.28 -13.94 32.28
CA ALA A 9 7.64 -13.66 30.89
C ALA A 9 7.24 -14.85 29.97
N PRO A 10 6.84 -14.58 28.71
CA PRO A 10 6.57 -15.64 27.75
C PRO A 10 7.88 -16.38 27.36
N PRO A 11 7.80 -17.66 26.96
CA PRO A 11 8.97 -18.49 26.75
C PRO A 11 9.80 -18.02 25.55
N ALA A 12 11.08 -17.76 25.79
CA ALA A 12 12.07 -17.55 24.74
C ALA A 12 12.30 -18.86 23.96
N VAL A 13 12.16 -18.79 22.64
CA VAL A 13 12.56 -19.88 21.73
C VAL A 13 14.07 -19.76 21.44
N PRO A 14 14.84 -20.87 21.33
CA PRO A 14 16.29 -20.85 21.49
C PRO A 14 17.06 -20.10 20.40
N ALA A 15 18.00 -19.26 20.82
CA ALA A 15 18.96 -18.57 19.97
C ALA A 15 19.97 -19.56 19.36
N LEU A 16 19.69 -20.07 18.16
CA LEU A 16 20.63 -20.95 17.45
C LEU A 16 20.55 -20.82 15.92
N VAL A 17 20.52 -19.60 15.38
CA VAL A 17 20.91 -19.30 13.97
C VAL A 17 21.52 -17.90 13.87
N ARG A 18 22.52 -17.56 14.70
CA ARG A 18 23.21 -16.25 14.64
C ARG A 18 24.73 -16.32 14.84
N ALA A 19 25.36 -17.38 14.38
CA ALA A 19 26.82 -17.51 14.39
C ALA A 19 27.34 -18.12 13.08
N ARG A 20 27.35 -17.33 11.98
CA ARG A 20 28.20 -17.59 10.81
C ARG A 20 28.51 -16.39 9.92
N LEU A 21 28.34 -15.15 10.40
CA LEU A 21 28.63 -13.92 9.64
C LEU A 21 29.68 -13.00 10.30
N ALA A 22 30.58 -13.56 11.12
CA ALA A 22 31.67 -12.79 11.72
C ALA A 22 32.92 -13.64 11.94
N LYS A 23 33.55 -14.09 10.86
CA LYS A 23 34.98 -14.42 10.79
C LYS A 23 35.35 -14.83 9.37
N GLN A 24 35.85 -13.86 8.59
CA GLN A 24 36.95 -14.01 7.63
C GLN A 24 37.17 -12.66 6.93
N ALA A 25 37.85 -11.77 7.64
CA ALA A 25 38.59 -10.67 7.04
C ALA A 25 40.05 -10.84 7.49
N SER A 26 40.88 -11.42 6.63
CA SER A 26 42.35 -11.23 6.52
C SER A 26 43.01 -12.44 5.86
N SER A 27 43.17 -12.37 4.54
CA SER A 27 44.44 -12.68 3.86
C SER A 27 44.24 -12.53 2.35
N ALA A 28 44.73 -11.43 1.79
CA ALA A 28 44.93 -11.30 0.36
C ALA A 28 46.35 -11.78 0.02
N ALA A 29 46.48 -12.70 -0.95
CA ALA A 29 47.47 -12.60 -2.02
C ALA A 29 47.40 -13.79 -3.01
N SER A 30 47.36 -13.39 -4.29
CA SER A 30 47.83 -14.05 -5.53
C SER A 30 47.15 -15.32 -6.08
N ALA A 31 46.39 -15.03 -7.16
CA ALA A 31 46.52 -15.58 -8.51
C ALA A 31 45.85 -16.92 -8.87
N SER A 32 44.75 -16.81 -9.63
CA SER A 32 44.63 -17.45 -10.95
C SER A 32 43.48 -16.81 -11.75
N ALA A 33 43.77 -16.32 -12.96
CA ALA A 33 42.77 -15.87 -13.90
C ALA A 33 42.06 -17.07 -14.54
N SER A 34 40.79 -17.32 -14.21
CA SER A 34 39.89 -18.20 -14.99
C SER A 34 38.41 -18.16 -14.51
N SER A 35 37.65 -17.14 -14.91
CA SER A 35 36.26 -17.22 -15.46
C SER A 35 35.71 -15.78 -15.55
N SER A 36 35.32 -15.34 -16.74
CA SER A 36 34.82 -13.97 -17.00
C SER A 36 33.30 -13.85 -16.88
N LEU A 37 32.66 -14.77 -16.15
CA LEU A 37 31.21 -14.84 -16.00
C LEU A 37 30.79 -14.26 -14.65
N SER A 38 29.68 -13.53 -14.61
CA SER A 38 29.09 -13.08 -13.34
C SER A 38 28.53 -14.29 -12.57
N GLU A 39 28.29 -14.17 -11.26
CA GLU A 39 27.81 -15.28 -10.42
C GLU A 39 26.44 -15.79 -10.90
N LEU A 40 25.52 -14.89 -11.28
CA LEU A 40 24.29 -15.31 -11.96
C LEU A 40 24.58 -15.94 -13.34
N GLY A 41 25.62 -15.50 -14.03
CA GLY A 41 26.06 -16.10 -15.29
C GLY A 41 26.54 -17.54 -15.12
N GLU A 42 27.26 -17.85 -14.05
CA GLU A 42 27.72 -19.20 -13.70
C GLU A 42 26.55 -20.10 -13.26
N LEU A 43 25.67 -19.59 -12.38
CA LEU A 43 24.46 -20.30 -11.96
C LEU A 43 23.49 -20.55 -13.12
N ALA A 44 23.39 -19.60 -14.05
CA ALA A 44 22.60 -19.76 -15.26
C ALA A 44 23.20 -20.76 -16.26
N ALA A 45 24.53 -20.85 -16.35
CA ALA A 45 25.19 -21.84 -17.21
C ALA A 45 24.85 -23.28 -16.79
N GLY A 46 24.55 -23.51 -15.51
CA GLY A 46 24.04 -24.77 -14.98
C GLY A 46 22.57 -25.08 -15.32
N ARG A 47 21.78 -24.10 -15.79
CA ARG A 47 20.35 -24.26 -16.12
C ARG A 47 20.13 -24.24 -17.64
N LYS A 48 19.93 -25.42 -18.23
CA LYS A 48 19.57 -25.54 -19.65
C LYS A 48 18.26 -24.80 -19.93
N GLY A 49 18.27 -23.90 -20.92
CA GLY A 49 17.07 -23.24 -21.44
C GLY A 49 16.67 -21.93 -20.74
N LEU A 50 17.49 -21.38 -19.84
CA LEU A 50 17.20 -20.09 -19.20
C LEU A 50 17.29 -18.94 -20.22
N ALA A 51 16.15 -18.33 -20.53
CA ALA A 51 16.11 -17.20 -21.46
C ALA A 51 16.68 -15.92 -20.84
N ARG A 52 17.13 -15.01 -21.71
CA ARG A 52 17.73 -13.72 -21.36
C ARG A 52 17.01 -12.60 -22.07
N VAL A 53 16.59 -11.61 -21.32
CA VAL A 53 16.02 -10.34 -21.81
C VAL A 53 17.15 -9.32 -21.85
N VAL A 54 17.53 -8.90 -23.05
CA VAL A 54 18.61 -7.94 -23.27
C VAL A 54 18.02 -6.55 -23.40
N LEU A 55 18.53 -5.62 -22.59
CA LEU A 55 18.08 -4.24 -22.55
C LEU A 55 18.76 -3.38 -23.63
N LYS A 56 18.04 -2.36 -24.10
CA LYS A 56 18.57 -1.33 -25.01
C LYS A 56 19.75 -0.60 -24.37
N LYS A 57 20.75 -0.26 -25.20
CA LYS A 57 21.89 0.55 -24.79
C LYS A 57 21.41 1.86 -24.16
N GLY A 58 21.94 2.21 -22.97
CA GLY A 58 21.56 3.42 -22.24
C GLY A 58 20.27 3.31 -21.40
N LYS A 59 19.55 2.18 -21.44
CA LYS A 59 18.35 1.94 -20.61
C LYS A 59 18.59 1.03 -19.41
N THR A 60 19.82 0.57 -19.21
CA THR A 60 20.19 -0.38 -18.14
C THR A 60 20.28 0.27 -16.76
N GLN A 61 20.74 1.53 -16.67
CA GLN A 61 21.12 2.15 -15.39
C GLN A 61 19.97 2.22 -14.39
N ILE A 62 18.78 2.62 -14.83
CA ILE A 62 17.57 2.69 -13.98
C ILE A 62 17.25 1.36 -13.27
N PHE A 63 17.53 0.22 -13.91
CA PHE A 63 17.28 -1.10 -13.33
C PHE A 63 18.42 -1.55 -12.42
N ARG A 64 19.67 -1.16 -12.71
CA ARG A 64 20.79 -1.34 -11.79
C ARG A 64 20.61 -0.53 -10.50
N ASP A 65 19.98 0.64 -10.62
CA ASP A 65 19.66 1.51 -9.50
C ASP A 65 18.46 1.00 -8.67
N GLY A 66 17.83 -0.10 -9.08
CA GLY A 66 16.83 -0.81 -8.27
C GLY A 66 15.42 -0.89 -8.86
N SER A 67 15.13 -0.19 -9.96
CA SER A 67 13.75 -0.14 -10.48
C SER A 67 13.24 -1.55 -10.79
N PRO A 68 12.13 -2.00 -10.19
CA PRO A 68 11.69 -3.40 -10.29
C PRO A 68 10.95 -3.72 -11.59
N MET A 69 10.69 -2.72 -12.45
CA MET A 69 9.73 -2.82 -13.54
C MET A 69 10.36 -2.59 -14.91
N VAL A 70 10.84 -3.66 -15.56
CA VAL A 70 11.38 -3.58 -16.93
C VAL A 70 10.22 -3.45 -17.91
N TYR A 71 9.99 -2.22 -18.40
CA TYR A 71 8.97 -1.96 -19.39
C TYR A 71 9.39 -2.43 -20.78
N SER A 72 8.42 -2.85 -21.60
CA SER A 72 8.64 -3.40 -22.96
C SER A 72 9.48 -2.48 -23.85
N GLY A 73 9.31 -1.17 -23.72
CA GLY A 73 10.10 -0.17 -24.44
C GLY A 73 11.61 -0.17 -24.12
N ALA A 74 12.04 -0.75 -23.00
CA ALA A 74 13.45 -0.89 -22.61
C ALA A 74 14.12 -2.16 -23.17
N VAL A 75 13.36 -3.12 -23.69
CA VAL A 75 13.86 -4.39 -24.21
C VAL A 75 14.33 -4.24 -25.65
N ASP A 76 15.54 -4.72 -25.93
CA ASP A 76 16.11 -4.77 -27.28
C ASP A 76 15.78 -6.10 -27.97
N ARG A 77 16.11 -7.20 -27.31
CA ARG A 77 15.89 -8.56 -27.82
C ARG A 77 15.76 -9.57 -26.69
N ILE A 78 15.17 -10.72 -27.00
CA ILE A 78 15.03 -11.87 -26.09
C ILE A 78 15.81 -13.04 -26.69
N ILE A 79 16.70 -13.63 -25.90
CA ILE A 79 17.56 -14.76 -26.29
C ILE A 79 17.08 -15.99 -25.53
N GLY A 80 16.64 -17.02 -26.25
CA GLY A 80 16.18 -18.29 -25.67
C GLY A 80 15.40 -19.10 -26.71
N ARG A 81 15.61 -20.41 -26.76
CA ARG A 81 14.86 -21.33 -27.62
C ARG A 81 14.42 -22.55 -26.79
N PRO A 82 13.10 -22.76 -26.59
CA PRO A 82 11.99 -21.91 -27.01
C PRO A 82 11.99 -20.52 -26.33
N PRO A 83 11.28 -19.52 -26.89
CA PRO A 83 11.09 -18.24 -26.21
C PRO A 83 10.41 -18.41 -24.84
N PRO A 84 10.72 -17.56 -23.84
CA PRO A 84 10.10 -17.63 -22.53
C PRO A 84 8.59 -17.34 -22.61
N LYS A 85 7.83 -17.94 -21.72
CA LYS A 85 6.39 -17.73 -21.54
C LYS A 85 6.12 -16.89 -20.29
N THR A 86 4.93 -16.32 -20.18
CA THR A 86 4.51 -15.58 -18.99
C THR A 86 4.68 -16.43 -17.72
N GLY A 87 5.36 -15.86 -16.73
CA GLY A 87 5.71 -16.51 -15.47
C GLY A 87 7.05 -17.26 -15.47
N ASP A 88 7.75 -17.34 -16.60
CA ASP A 88 9.08 -17.96 -16.66
C ASP A 88 10.14 -17.08 -16.00
N VAL A 89 11.10 -17.72 -15.35
CA VAL A 89 12.30 -17.07 -14.82
C VAL A 89 13.21 -16.72 -15.99
N VAL A 90 13.66 -15.47 -16.05
CA VAL A 90 14.58 -14.98 -17.07
C VAL A 90 15.72 -14.17 -16.45
N LEU A 91 16.88 -14.19 -17.10
CA LEU A 91 17.94 -13.23 -16.82
C LEU A 91 17.60 -11.89 -17.46
N VAL A 92 17.94 -10.80 -16.79
CA VAL A 92 17.97 -9.47 -17.39
C VAL A 92 19.42 -9.08 -17.57
N ALA A 93 19.78 -8.66 -18.79
CA ALA A 93 21.15 -8.33 -19.15
C ALA A 93 21.24 -6.97 -19.83
N ASP A 94 22.42 -6.34 -19.74
CA ASP A 94 22.72 -5.13 -20.49
C ASP A 94 22.95 -5.41 -21.98
N GLY A 95 23.18 -4.35 -22.77
CA GLY A 95 23.38 -4.48 -24.21
C GLY A 95 24.61 -5.31 -24.63
N ALA A 96 25.56 -5.54 -23.72
CA ALA A 96 26.72 -6.42 -23.91
C ALA A 96 26.45 -7.85 -23.39
N GLU A 97 25.19 -8.16 -23.09
CA GLU A 97 24.69 -9.43 -22.55
C GLU A 97 25.23 -9.80 -21.17
N LYS A 98 25.79 -8.83 -20.44
CA LYS A 98 26.20 -9.04 -19.06
C LYS A 98 24.96 -9.03 -18.15
N PRO A 99 24.73 -10.06 -17.33
CA PRO A 99 23.61 -10.08 -16.39
C PRO A 99 23.65 -8.89 -15.42
N ILE A 100 22.47 -8.34 -15.14
CA ILE A 100 22.26 -7.30 -14.12
C ILE A 100 21.32 -7.78 -13.00
N GLY A 101 20.64 -8.91 -13.22
CA GLY A 101 19.68 -9.49 -12.30
C GLY A 101 18.83 -10.54 -13.00
N TRP A 102 17.83 -11.04 -12.30
CA TRP A 102 16.84 -11.97 -12.83
C TRP A 102 15.44 -11.58 -12.38
N GLY A 103 14.43 -12.05 -13.12
CA GLY A 103 13.05 -11.72 -12.85
C GLY A 103 12.08 -12.67 -13.52
N LEU A 104 10.80 -12.34 -13.43
CA LEU A 104 9.73 -13.09 -14.07
C LEU A 104 9.23 -12.36 -15.30
N TYR A 105 9.22 -13.10 -16.41
CA TYR A 105 8.84 -12.60 -17.72
C TYR A 105 7.33 -12.57 -17.89
N ASN A 106 6.82 -11.58 -18.64
CA ASN A 106 5.45 -11.53 -19.11
C ASN A 106 5.45 -11.06 -20.58
N SER A 107 4.89 -11.87 -21.48
CA SER A 107 4.88 -11.57 -22.92
C SER A 107 3.84 -10.54 -23.36
N VAL A 108 2.83 -10.28 -22.52
CA VAL A 108 1.68 -9.44 -22.85
C VAL A 108 1.73 -8.09 -22.11
N SER A 109 2.21 -8.10 -20.87
CA SER A 109 2.26 -6.91 -20.02
C SER A 109 3.19 -5.83 -20.58
N MET A 110 2.84 -4.57 -20.33
CA MET A 110 3.78 -3.45 -20.52
C MET A 110 5.03 -3.63 -19.66
N PHE A 111 4.92 -4.32 -18.52
CA PHE A 111 6.04 -4.68 -17.65
C PHE A 111 6.56 -6.07 -18.02
N CYS A 112 7.36 -6.09 -19.10
CA CYS A 112 7.92 -7.28 -19.73
C CYS A 112 8.71 -8.18 -18.75
N VAL A 113 9.44 -7.58 -17.80
CA VAL A 113 10.05 -8.34 -16.70
C VAL A 113 9.82 -7.62 -15.38
N ARG A 114 9.31 -8.37 -14.39
CA ARG A 114 9.32 -7.95 -12.98
C ARG A 114 10.63 -8.43 -12.37
N LEU A 115 11.55 -7.51 -12.10
CA LEU A 115 12.85 -7.84 -11.54
C LEU A 115 12.69 -8.37 -10.12
N MET A 116 13.24 -9.57 -9.91
CA MET A 116 13.14 -10.29 -8.64
C MET A 116 14.44 -10.16 -7.85
N GLN A 117 15.62 -10.17 -8.45
CA GLN A 117 16.85 -9.97 -7.67
C GLN A 117 17.91 -9.36 -8.58
N LEU A 118 18.66 -8.40 -8.07
CA LEU A 118 19.82 -7.85 -8.79
C LEU A 118 21.03 -8.75 -8.64
N GLU A 119 22.00 -8.63 -9.55
CA GLU A 119 23.26 -9.37 -9.49
C GLU A 119 23.98 -9.15 -8.15
N GLU A 120 24.06 -7.91 -7.66
CA GLU A 120 24.72 -7.60 -6.38
C GLU A 120 23.97 -8.14 -5.16
N GLU A 121 22.70 -8.48 -5.30
CA GLU A 121 21.93 -9.18 -4.27
C GLU A 121 22.12 -10.67 -4.32
N ALA A 122 22.17 -11.23 -5.53
CA ALA A 122 22.48 -12.63 -5.74
C ALA A 122 23.88 -12.97 -5.21
N LYS A 123 24.86 -12.07 -5.33
CA LYS A 123 26.20 -12.23 -4.72
C LYS A 123 26.18 -12.25 -3.19
N ARG A 124 25.31 -11.44 -2.58
CA ARG A 124 25.20 -11.36 -1.11
C ARG A 124 24.44 -12.54 -0.53
N ASP A 125 23.43 -13.03 -1.25
CA ASP A 125 22.69 -14.24 -0.92
C ASP A 125 22.48 -15.12 -2.16
N PRO A 126 23.46 -16.01 -2.43
CA PRO A 126 23.39 -16.93 -3.57
C PRO A 126 22.28 -17.97 -3.44
N THR A 127 21.73 -18.19 -2.24
CA THR A 127 20.68 -19.20 -2.03
C THR A 127 19.34 -18.81 -2.65
N CYS A 128 19.11 -17.50 -2.78
CA CYS A 128 17.94 -16.93 -3.46
C CYS A 128 18.13 -16.80 -4.97
N ALA A 129 19.36 -16.94 -5.49
CA ALA A 129 19.66 -16.72 -6.90
C ALA A 129 18.88 -17.70 -7.79
N LEU A 130 18.03 -17.15 -8.66
CA LEU A 130 17.13 -17.90 -9.55
C LEU A 130 16.20 -18.88 -8.79
N ASN A 131 15.94 -18.65 -7.49
CA ASN A 131 15.10 -19.51 -6.65
C ASN A 131 13.95 -18.69 -6.06
N MET A 132 12.78 -18.79 -6.69
CA MET A 132 11.60 -18.02 -6.29
C MET A 132 11.10 -18.38 -4.89
N GLU A 133 11.08 -19.67 -4.52
CA GLU A 133 10.57 -20.09 -3.20
C GLU A 133 11.40 -19.52 -2.06
N ARG A 134 12.74 -19.61 -2.17
CA ARG A 134 13.66 -19.05 -1.18
C ARG A 134 13.60 -17.52 -1.14
N LEU A 135 13.52 -16.88 -2.30
CA LEU A 135 13.40 -15.43 -2.38
C LEU A 135 12.07 -14.94 -1.76
N LEU A 136 10.96 -15.65 -2.00
CA LEU A 136 9.66 -15.34 -1.41
C LEU A 136 9.70 -15.46 0.11
N GLU A 137 10.23 -16.57 0.64
CA GLU A 137 10.40 -16.75 2.08
C GLU A 137 11.23 -15.61 2.68
N ALA A 138 12.38 -15.29 2.09
CA ALA A 138 13.26 -14.22 2.56
C ALA A 138 12.59 -12.84 2.55
N ARG A 139 11.86 -12.50 1.48
CA ARG A 139 11.20 -11.19 1.35
C ARG A 139 9.98 -11.05 2.24
N ILE A 140 9.19 -12.10 2.38
CA ILE A 140 8.04 -12.11 3.29
C ILE A 140 8.53 -11.95 4.73
N LEU A 141 9.59 -12.66 5.14
CA LEU A 141 10.19 -12.48 6.46
C LEU A 141 10.74 -11.06 6.66
N SER A 142 11.43 -10.50 5.65
CA SER A 142 11.90 -9.12 5.69
C SER A 142 10.74 -8.11 5.85
N ALA A 143 9.60 -8.35 5.19
CA ALA A 143 8.42 -7.51 5.31
C ALA A 143 7.79 -7.60 6.71
N VAL A 144 7.74 -8.81 7.29
CA VAL A 144 7.31 -9.04 8.69
C VAL A 144 8.21 -8.30 9.67
N ASP A 145 9.53 -8.42 9.52
CA ASP A 145 10.50 -7.77 10.40
C ASP A 145 10.41 -6.23 10.31
N LEU A 146 10.17 -5.69 9.11
CA LEU A 146 9.88 -4.27 8.93
C LEU A 146 8.63 -3.86 9.74
N ARG A 147 7.51 -4.57 9.61
CA ARG A 147 6.27 -4.22 10.35
C ARG A 147 6.45 -4.34 11.86
N ARG A 148 7.16 -5.37 12.33
CA ARG A 148 7.52 -5.52 13.75
C ARG A 148 8.36 -4.33 14.25
N SER A 149 9.32 -3.86 13.46
CA SER A 149 10.13 -2.68 13.81
C SER A 149 9.32 -1.39 13.87
N LEU A 150 8.20 -1.33 13.13
CA LEU A 150 7.21 -0.25 13.19
C LEU A 150 6.20 -0.42 14.35
N GLY A 151 6.30 -1.48 15.15
CA GLY A 151 5.39 -1.77 16.25
C GLY A 151 4.06 -2.40 15.80
N LEU A 152 4.05 -3.14 14.70
CA LEU A 152 2.85 -3.79 14.15
C LEU A 152 3.01 -5.32 14.12
N PRO A 153 1.99 -6.09 14.55
CA PRO A 153 0.81 -5.63 15.30
C PRO A 153 1.20 -5.16 16.71
N SER A 154 0.30 -4.43 17.36
CA SER A 154 0.39 -4.07 18.78
C SER A 154 -0.94 -4.29 19.50
N VAL A 155 -0.94 -4.12 20.82
CA VAL A 155 -2.16 -4.10 21.63
C VAL A 155 -3.11 -2.95 21.28
N HIS A 156 -2.71 -2.01 20.43
CA HIS A 156 -3.51 -0.85 20.01
C HIS A 156 -3.90 -0.90 18.53
N THR A 157 -3.24 -1.76 17.73
CA THR A 157 -3.45 -1.87 16.29
C THR A 157 -3.15 -3.29 15.79
N ASN A 158 -4.17 -3.96 15.24
CA ASN A 158 -4.05 -5.26 14.55
C ASN A 158 -4.60 -5.23 13.11
N ALA A 159 -4.85 -4.03 12.56
CA ALA A 159 -5.13 -3.79 11.15
C ALA A 159 -3.95 -3.06 10.49
N TYR A 160 -3.26 -3.71 9.55
CA TYR A 160 -2.08 -3.15 8.90
C TYR A 160 -1.74 -3.83 7.58
N ARG A 161 -0.93 -3.18 6.76
CA ARG A 161 -0.36 -3.78 5.55
C ARG A 161 0.89 -4.58 5.88
N LEU A 162 0.89 -5.87 5.59
CA LEU A 162 2.07 -6.73 5.73
C LEU A 162 3.00 -6.67 4.52
N ILE A 163 2.45 -6.62 3.30
CA ILE A 163 3.23 -6.54 2.05
C ILE A 163 2.64 -5.46 1.16
N ASN A 164 3.49 -4.55 0.67
CA ASN A 164 3.15 -3.41 -0.17
C ASN A 164 3.87 -3.45 -1.53
N SER A 165 3.66 -4.53 -2.29
CA SER A 165 4.08 -4.64 -3.69
C SER A 165 5.57 -4.28 -3.91
N GLU A 166 5.88 -3.32 -4.77
CA GLU A 166 7.24 -2.86 -5.07
C GLU A 166 7.98 -2.33 -3.83
N GLY A 167 7.26 -1.74 -2.86
CA GLY A 167 7.84 -1.26 -1.61
C GLY A 167 8.47 -2.36 -0.76
N ASP A 168 7.97 -3.59 -0.90
CA ASP A 168 8.54 -4.81 -0.30
C ASP A 168 9.20 -5.71 -1.34
N ARG A 169 9.41 -5.17 -2.55
CA ARG A 169 10.07 -5.84 -3.68
C ARG A 169 9.35 -7.12 -4.11
N LEU A 170 8.04 -7.18 -3.91
CA LEU A 170 7.16 -8.26 -4.37
C LEU A 170 6.12 -7.67 -5.31
N SER A 171 6.58 -7.09 -6.41
CA SER A 171 5.79 -6.32 -7.37
C SER A 171 4.52 -7.05 -7.83
N GLY A 172 3.36 -6.49 -7.49
CA GLY A 172 2.03 -7.03 -7.77
C GLY A 172 1.40 -7.86 -6.65
N LEU A 173 2.09 -8.06 -5.52
CA LEU A 173 1.58 -8.72 -4.32
C LEU A 173 1.31 -7.70 -3.22
N ILE A 174 0.07 -7.64 -2.74
CA ILE A 174 -0.32 -6.89 -1.55
C ILE A 174 -0.91 -7.87 -0.53
N VAL A 175 -0.56 -7.70 0.74
CA VAL A 175 -1.15 -8.47 1.84
C VAL A 175 -1.51 -7.50 2.96
N ASP A 176 -2.80 -7.41 3.27
CA ASP A 176 -3.31 -6.70 4.44
C ASP A 176 -3.72 -7.70 5.52
N ILE A 177 -3.43 -7.38 6.78
CA ILE A 177 -3.77 -8.18 7.95
C ILE A 177 -4.86 -7.46 8.72
N PHE A 178 -5.95 -8.17 8.99
CA PHE A 178 -7.12 -7.71 9.73
C PHE A 178 -7.38 -8.73 10.85
N ALA A 179 -6.85 -8.45 12.05
CA ALA A 179 -6.86 -9.40 13.15
C ALA A 179 -6.23 -10.75 12.73
N ASP A 180 -7.01 -11.83 12.70
CA ASP A 180 -6.58 -13.18 12.32
C ASP A 180 -6.87 -13.52 10.86
N VAL A 181 -7.20 -12.52 10.03
CA VAL A 181 -7.47 -12.68 8.59
C VAL A 181 -6.44 -11.94 7.75
N ALA A 182 -5.82 -12.64 6.79
CA ALA A 182 -5.03 -12.02 5.73
C ALA A 182 -5.87 -11.83 4.46
N VAL A 183 -5.91 -10.62 3.93
CA VAL A 183 -6.46 -10.32 2.60
C VAL A 183 -5.31 -10.13 1.62
N VAL A 184 -5.16 -11.08 0.71
CA VAL A 184 -4.12 -11.05 -0.33
C VAL A 184 -4.71 -10.48 -1.60
N ALA A 185 -4.15 -9.37 -2.10
CA ALA A 185 -4.51 -8.82 -3.39
C ALA A 185 -3.41 -9.12 -4.41
N SER A 186 -3.81 -9.76 -5.51
CA SER A 186 -2.93 -10.17 -6.60
C SER A 186 -3.18 -9.31 -7.83
N SER A 187 -2.13 -8.72 -8.40
CA SER A 187 -2.21 -7.88 -9.59
C SER A 187 -1.07 -8.15 -10.60
N ALA A 188 -0.42 -9.31 -10.51
CA ALA A 188 0.62 -9.72 -11.45
C ALA A 188 0.55 -11.23 -11.72
N ALA A 189 0.88 -11.64 -12.94
CA ALA A 189 0.71 -13.03 -13.37
C ALA A 189 1.51 -14.03 -12.53
N TRP A 190 2.69 -13.63 -12.07
CA TRP A 190 3.50 -14.49 -11.22
C TRP A 190 2.90 -14.72 -9.83
N VAL A 191 2.16 -13.76 -9.29
CA VAL A 191 1.53 -13.89 -7.97
C VAL A 191 0.49 -15.01 -8.00
N GLU A 192 -0.26 -15.09 -9.11
CA GLU A 192 -1.17 -16.21 -9.35
C GLU A 192 -0.45 -17.53 -9.55
N LYS A 193 0.70 -17.54 -10.25
CA LYS A 193 1.52 -18.75 -10.43
C LYS A 193 2.03 -19.33 -9.11
N TYR A 194 2.42 -18.47 -8.16
CA TYR A 194 2.95 -18.88 -6.84
C TYR A 194 1.91 -18.74 -5.72
N ARG A 195 0.61 -18.82 -6.05
CA ARG A 195 -0.49 -18.61 -5.08
C ARG A 195 -0.35 -19.50 -3.85
N HIS A 196 -0.13 -20.81 -4.06
CA HIS A 196 -0.07 -21.78 -2.97
C HIS A 196 1.13 -21.54 -2.04
N GLU A 197 2.30 -21.24 -2.61
CA GLU A 197 3.51 -20.93 -1.85
C GLU A 197 3.34 -19.64 -1.05
N ILE A 198 2.75 -18.60 -1.64
CA ILE A 198 2.45 -17.34 -0.96
C ILE A 198 1.47 -17.58 0.20
N GLN A 199 0.38 -18.32 -0.02
CA GLN A 199 -0.58 -18.65 1.03
C GLN A 199 0.08 -19.42 2.18
N PHE A 200 0.92 -20.42 1.85
CA PHE A 200 1.66 -21.19 2.85
C PHE A 200 2.60 -20.31 3.67
N LEU A 201 3.38 -19.45 3.01
CA LEU A 201 4.32 -18.56 3.69
C LEU A 201 3.61 -17.52 4.55
N VAL A 202 2.54 -16.89 4.05
CA VAL A 202 1.74 -15.91 4.83
C VAL A 202 1.15 -16.56 6.08
N ASN A 203 0.57 -17.76 5.97
CA ASN A 203 0.06 -18.52 7.10
C ASN A 203 1.15 -18.88 8.13
N LYS A 204 2.37 -19.16 7.67
CA LYS A 204 3.50 -19.49 8.55
C LYS A 204 4.04 -18.28 9.33
N VAL A 205 4.01 -17.08 8.74
CA VAL A 205 4.70 -15.89 9.32
C VAL A 205 3.78 -14.94 10.06
N SER A 206 2.48 -15.08 9.88
CA SER A 206 1.47 -14.28 10.56
C SER A 206 0.54 -15.20 11.33
N ASP A 207 0.10 -14.78 12.52
CA ASP A 207 -0.86 -15.52 13.35
C ASP A 207 -2.28 -15.44 12.74
N VAL A 208 -2.39 -15.73 11.43
CA VAL A 208 -3.64 -15.66 10.66
C VAL A 208 -4.23 -17.05 10.50
N ASN A 209 -5.52 -17.17 10.78
CA ASN A 209 -6.28 -18.41 10.63
C ASN A 209 -6.92 -18.52 9.25
N HIS A 210 -7.14 -17.38 8.59
CA HIS A 210 -7.91 -17.29 7.35
C HIS A 210 -7.20 -16.42 6.31
N ILE A 211 -7.22 -16.87 5.06
CA ILE A 211 -6.70 -16.12 3.92
C ILE A 211 -7.82 -15.91 2.91
N LYS A 212 -8.13 -14.65 2.63
CA LYS A 212 -8.99 -14.24 1.52
C LYS A 212 -8.12 -13.79 0.36
N TRP A 213 -8.18 -14.52 -0.75
CA TRP A 213 -7.49 -14.14 -1.98
C TRP A 213 -8.39 -13.23 -2.84
N ARG A 214 -7.84 -12.14 -3.37
CA ARG A 214 -8.54 -11.18 -4.23
C ARG A 214 -7.71 -10.91 -5.47
N SER A 215 -8.09 -11.52 -6.57
CA SER A 215 -7.44 -11.28 -7.87
C SER A 215 -7.98 -10.00 -8.50
N SER A 216 -7.07 -9.10 -8.89
CA SER A 216 -7.41 -7.85 -9.59
C SER A 216 -7.68 -8.15 -11.06
N THR A 217 -8.88 -8.67 -11.36
CA THR A 217 -9.29 -9.18 -12.69
C THR A 217 -8.94 -8.23 -13.84
N ASP A 218 -9.22 -6.93 -13.71
CA ASP A 218 -8.93 -5.93 -14.75
C ASP A 218 -7.43 -5.77 -15.01
N ILE A 219 -6.60 -5.78 -13.96
CA ILE A 219 -5.14 -5.65 -14.09
C ILE A 219 -4.54 -6.96 -14.61
N LEU A 220 -5.05 -8.10 -14.17
CA LEU A 220 -4.57 -9.41 -14.62
C LEU A 220 -4.89 -9.67 -16.09
N LYS A 221 -5.99 -9.13 -16.62
CA LYS A 221 -6.26 -9.10 -18.06
C LYS A 221 -5.19 -8.35 -18.84
N GLU A 222 -4.71 -7.21 -18.32
CA GLU A 222 -3.57 -6.48 -18.91
C GLU A 222 -2.24 -7.27 -18.80
N GLU A 223 -2.15 -8.21 -17.85
CA GLU A 223 -1.04 -9.17 -17.71
C GLU A 223 -1.22 -10.45 -18.55
N GLY A 224 -2.29 -10.56 -19.34
CA GLY A 224 -2.58 -11.72 -20.18
C GLY A 224 -3.17 -12.92 -19.45
N LEU A 225 -3.69 -12.74 -18.23
CA LEU A 225 -4.38 -13.77 -17.45
C LEU A 225 -5.86 -13.42 -17.27
N ASP A 226 -6.75 -14.27 -17.78
CA ASP A 226 -8.17 -14.21 -17.44
C ASP A 226 -8.47 -15.14 -16.26
N VAL A 227 -8.74 -14.54 -15.11
CA VAL A 227 -9.11 -15.24 -13.87
C VAL A 227 -10.60 -15.07 -13.55
N SER A 228 -11.40 -14.52 -14.47
CA SER A 228 -12.84 -14.29 -14.25
C SER A 228 -13.64 -15.59 -14.09
N GLU A 229 -13.12 -16.71 -14.60
CA GLU A 229 -13.74 -18.04 -14.49
C GLU A 229 -13.28 -18.84 -13.26
N GLN A 230 -12.25 -18.38 -12.55
CA GLN A 230 -11.83 -19.02 -11.30
C GLN A 230 -12.82 -18.65 -10.20
N LYS A 231 -13.81 -19.50 -9.98
CA LYS A 231 -14.60 -19.46 -8.73
C LYS A 231 -13.64 -19.74 -7.58
N ASP A 232 -13.57 -18.81 -6.63
CA ASP A 232 -12.97 -19.11 -5.34
C ASP A 232 -13.64 -20.40 -4.79
N PRO A 233 -12.87 -21.33 -4.19
CA PRO A 233 -13.48 -22.44 -3.46
C PRO A 233 -14.47 -21.87 -2.44
N GLU A 234 -15.54 -22.63 -2.19
CA GLU A 234 -16.72 -22.23 -1.42
C GLU A 234 -16.42 -21.31 -0.23
N PRO A 235 -17.32 -20.33 0.05
CA PRO A 235 -17.08 -19.33 1.08
C PRO A 235 -16.74 -20.02 2.40
N SER A 236 -15.48 -19.88 2.82
CA SER A 236 -15.08 -20.19 4.18
C SER A 236 -16.08 -19.50 5.11
N SER A 237 -16.61 -20.25 6.07
CA SER A 237 -17.71 -19.96 7.01
C SER A 237 -17.64 -18.63 7.80
N HIS A 238 -16.70 -17.74 7.50
CA HIS A 238 -16.59 -16.42 8.08
C HIS A 238 -17.56 -15.44 7.43
N CYS A 239 -18.58 -15.10 8.23
CA CYS A 239 -19.63 -14.14 7.94
C CYS A 239 -19.03 -12.74 7.68
N GLY A 240 -18.67 -12.43 6.43
CA GLY A 240 -18.64 -11.13 5.74
C GLY A 240 -17.81 -9.95 6.31
N THR A 241 -17.60 -9.89 7.63
CA THR A 241 -16.99 -8.78 8.37
C THR A 241 -16.08 -9.30 9.47
N VAL A 242 -14.94 -8.64 9.69
CA VAL A 242 -13.96 -8.94 10.74
C VAL A 242 -13.85 -7.74 11.67
N GLU A 243 -13.80 -7.98 12.98
CA GLU A 243 -13.51 -6.93 13.95
C GLU A 243 -12.00 -6.72 14.04
N VAL A 244 -11.56 -5.47 13.89
CA VAL A 244 -10.16 -5.08 14.02
C VAL A 244 -10.03 -3.87 14.94
N MET A 245 -8.82 -3.63 15.42
CA MET A 245 -8.46 -2.47 16.20
C MET A 245 -7.39 -1.67 15.45
N GLU A 246 -7.57 -0.35 15.42
CA GLU A 246 -6.56 0.61 14.95
C GLU A 246 -6.59 1.85 15.83
N ASN A 247 -5.44 2.22 16.40
CA ASN A 247 -5.30 3.37 17.30
C ASN A 247 -6.33 3.33 18.44
N ASP A 248 -6.49 2.15 19.05
CA ASP A 248 -7.43 1.86 20.13
C ASP A 248 -8.92 2.10 19.74
N ILE A 249 -9.25 2.10 18.45
CA ILE A 249 -10.62 2.17 17.92
C ILE A 249 -10.94 0.84 17.26
N LEU A 250 -12.10 0.29 17.57
CA LEU A 250 -12.60 -0.93 16.97
C LEU A 250 -13.35 -0.64 15.67
N TYR A 251 -13.16 -1.47 14.64
CA TYR A 251 -13.84 -1.36 13.36
C TYR A 251 -14.34 -2.71 12.90
N LEU A 252 -15.54 -2.73 12.33
CA LEU A 252 -16.01 -3.82 11.49
C LEU A 252 -15.55 -3.60 10.05
N VAL A 253 -14.68 -4.48 9.58
CA VAL A 253 -14.10 -4.47 8.23
C VAL A 253 -14.84 -5.48 7.38
N SER A 254 -15.51 -5.04 6.30
CA SER A 254 -16.10 -5.95 5.33
C SER A 254 -15.04 -6.46 4.37
N LEU A 255 -14.83 -7.78 4.32
CA LEU A 255 -13.85 -8.40 3.43
C LEU A 255 -14.24 -8.31 1.93
N GLU A 256 -15.53 -8.11 1.67
CA GLU A 256 -16.10 -7.84 0.34
C GLU A 256 -16.14 -6.34 0.00
N GLY A 257 -15.66 -5.48 0.91
CA GLY A 257 -15.63 -4.02 0.74
C GLY A 257 -14.66 -3.53 -0.35
N GLN A 258 -14.66 -2.20 -0.57
CA GLN A 258 -13.73 -1.54 -1.49
C GLN A 258 -12.26 -1.78 -1.08
N LYS A 259 -11.35 -1.74 -2.06
CA LYS A 259 -9.93 -2.16 -1.91
C LYS A 259 -9.82 -3.58 -1.36
N THR A 260 -9.24 -3.77 -0.18
CA THR A 260 -9.11 -5.03 0.57
C THR A 260 -10.13 -5.12 1.71
N GLY A 261 -10.96 -4.09 1.90
CA GLY A 261 -11.99 -4.00 2.95
C GLY A 261 -11.80 -2.82 3.90
N PHE A 262 -10.57 -2.37 4.13
CA PHE A 262 -10.23 -1.26 5.02
C PHE A 262 -9.03 -0.46 4.51
N TYR A 263 -9.03 0.85 4.81
CA TYR A 263 -8.01 1.79 4.32
C TYR A 263 -6.91 1.97 5.37
N ALA A 264 -6.03 0.96 5.52
CA ALA A 264 -4.90 1.02 6.46
C ALA A 264 -3.88 2.14 6.13
N ASP A 265 -3.85 2.59 4.87
CA ASP A 265 -2.98 3.69 4.41
C ASP A 265 -3.26 5.04 5.06
N GLN A 266 -4.43 5.23 5.66
CA GLN A 266 -4.81 6.47 6.33
C GLN A 266 -4.61 6.42 7.87
N ARG A 267 -4.04 5.34 8.44
CA ARG A 267 -3.92 5.13 9.90
C ARG A 267 -3.36 6.34 10.65
N GLU A 268 -2.20 6.83 10.23
CA GLU A 268 -1.51 7.94 10.90
C GLU A 268 -2.22 9.28 10.65
N ASN A 269 -2.89 9.42 9.50
CA ASN A 269 -3.69 10.61 9.22
C ASN A 269 -4.95 10.65 10.10
N ARG A 270 -5.60 9.49 10.30
CA ARG A 270 -6.72 9.33 11.23
C ARG A 270 -6.32 9.62 12.67
N HIS A 271 -5.20 9.04 13.12
CA HIS A 271 -4.65 9.34 14.45
C HIS A 271 -4.34 10.82 14.62
N PHE A 272 -3.73 11.45 13.63
CA PHE A 272 -3.42 12.88 13.70
C PHE A 272 -4.69 13.74 13.85
N ILE A 273 -5.78 13.40 13.15
CA ILE A 273 -7.08 14.07 13.32
C ILE A 273 -7.61 13.96 14.74
N SER A 274 -7.46 12.81 15.43
CA SER A 274 -7.90 12.70 16.82
C SER A 274 -7.19 13.70 17.73
N THR A 275 -5.90 14.01 17.48
CA THR A 275 -5.12 14.97 18.28
C THR A 275 -5.60 16.42 18.14
N LEU A 276 -6.31 16.74 17.06
CA LEU A 276 -6.80 18.09 16.75
C LEU A 276 -8.29 18.28 17.07
N SER A 277 -8.99 17.20 17.43
CA SER A 277 -10.46 17.19 17.44
C SER A 277 -11.08 17.66 18.74
N LYS A 278 -10.31 17.82 19.81
CA LYS A 278 -10.84 18.22 21.13
C LYS A 278 -11.66 19.51 21.03
N ASP A 279 -12.89 19.44 21.53
CA ASP A 279 -13.88 20.53 21.58
C ASP A 279 -14.25 21.12 20.20
N GLN A 280 -13.88 20.48 19.09
CA GLN A 280 -14.18 20.95 17.73
C GLN A 280 -15.55 20.45 17.23
N ARG A 281 -16.19 21.21 16.32
CA ARG A 281 -17.23 20.70 15.41
C ARG A 281 -16.55 20.14 14.16
N VAL A 282 -16.71 18.84 13.89
CA VAL A 282 -15.99 18.12 12.84
C VAL A 282 -16.94 17.64 11.74
N LEU A 283 -16.54 17.83 10.48
CA LEU A 283 -17.22 17.31 9.30
C LEU A 283 -16.29 16.37 8.54
N ASP A 284 -16.71 15.13 8.34
CA ASP A 284 -15.99 14.10 7.60
C ASP A 284 -16.71 13.80 6.26
N LEU A 285 -16.17 14.32 5.15
CA LEU A 285 -16.75 14.18 3.81
C LEU A 285 -16.14 12.97 3.09
N CYS A 286 -17.01 12.13 2.52
CA CYS A 286 -16.65 10.83 1.95
C CYS A 286 -16.11 9.89 3.03
N CYS A 287 -16.82 9.83 4.17
CA CYS A 287 -16.35 9.20 5.40
C CYS A 287 -16.27 7.66 5.36
N TYR A 288 -16.85 7.01 4.34
CA TYR A 288 -16.94 5.56 4.22
C TYR A 288 -17.50 4.90 5.51
N SER A 289 -16.74 4.03 6.17
CA SER A 289 -17.10 3.36 7.43
C SER A 289 -16.78 4.19 8.68
N GLY A 290 -16.57 5.50 8.53
CA GLY A 290 -16.42 6.47 9.61
C GLY A 290 -15.01 6.61 10.15
N GLY A 291 -13.96 6.26 9.39
CA GLY A 291 -12.58 6.22 9.88
C GLY A 291 -12.12 7.52 10.57
N PHE A 292 -12.22 8.65 9.89
CA PHE A 292 -11.84 9.94 10.47
C PHE A 292 -12.85 10.43 11.52
N ALA A 293 -14.14 10.27 11.26
CA ALA A 293 -15.21 10.61 12.20
C ALA A 293 -15.05 9.93 13.58
N LEU A 294 -14.73 8.63 13.61
CA LEU A 294 -14.54 7.86 14.86
C LEU A 294 -13.28 8.32 15.60
N ASN A 295 -12.20 8.62 14.88
CA ASN A 295 -10.98 9.20 15.47
C ASN A 295 -11.24 10.58 16.05
N ALA A 296 -12.01 11.42 15.35
CA ALA A 296 -12.38 12.74 15.83
C ALA A 296 -13.24 12.67 17.09
N ALA A 297 -14.24 11.78 17.11
CA ALA A 297 -15.11 11.56 18.27
C ALA A 297 -14.30 11.10 19.49
N LYS A 298 -13.41 10.12 19.31
CA LYS A 298 -12.50 9.66 20.36
C LYS A 298 -11.52 10.74 20.82
N GLY A 299 -11.09 11.61 19.91
CA GLY A 299 -10.27 12.79 20.20
C GLY A 299 -10.97 13.88 21.02
N GLY A 300 -12.25 13.70 21.36
CA GLY A 300 -13.02 14.63 22.19
C GLY A 300 -13.74 15.71 21.39
N ALA A 301 -14.08 15.46 20.13
CA ALA A 301 -14.94 16.37 19.37
C ALA A 301 -16.30 16.60 20.04
N ASN A 302 -16.77 17.85 19.99
CA ASN A 302 -18.08 18.24 20.52
C ASN A 302 -19.22 17.68 19.67
N ASN A 303 -19.02 17.68 18.36
CA ASN A 303 -19.97 17.16 17.37
C ASN A 303 -19.18 16.68 16.14
N VAL A 304 -19.58 15.53 15.60
CA VAL A 304 -19.00 14.91 14.40
C VAL A 304 -20.13 14.50 13.47
N ILE A 305 -20.07 14.96 12.23
CA ILE A 305 -20.99 14.52 11.16
C ILE A 305 -20.14 13.89 10.06
N GLY A 306 -20.44 12.65 9.70
CA GLY A 306 -19.87 11.98 8.52
C GLY A 306 -20.87 11.93 7.37
N ILE A 307 -20.42 12.23 6.15
CA ILE A 307 -21.21 12.21 4.93
C ILE A 307 -20.67 11.16 3.97
N ASP A 308 -21.52 10.27 3.48
CA ASP A 308 -21.17 9.32 2.42
C ASP A 308 -22.37 8.98 1.54
N SER A 309 -22.15 8.59 0.29
CA SER A 309 -23.22 8.19 -0.63
C SER A 309 -23.60 6.71 -0.46
N SER A 310 -22.72 5.89 0.11
CA SER A 310 -22.90 4.45 0.27
C SER A 310 -23.65 4.10 1.56
N ALA A 311 -24.89 3.59 1.41
CA ALA A 311 -25.68 3.12 2.54
C ALA A 311 -24.97 2.01 3.33
N SER A 312 -24.36 1.04 2.63
CA SER A 312 -23.67 -0.08 3.28
C SER A 312 -22.42 0.35 4.05
N ALA A 313 -21.74 1.41 3.59
CA ALA A 313 -20.62 1.98 4.33
C ALA A 313 -21.10 2.68 5.62
N LEU A 314 -22.19 3.44 5.53
CA LEU A 314 -22.78 4.10 6.69
C LEU A 314 -23.40 3.11 7.69
N ASP A 315 -23.92 1.98 7.23
CA ASP A 315 -24.38 0.90 8.11
C ASP A 315 -23.22 0.35 8.96
N LEU A 316 -22.04 0.17 8.37
CA LEU A 316 -20.81 -0.19 9.10
C LEU A 316 -20.38 0.94 10.04
N ALA A 317 -20.41 2.19 9.58
CA ALA A 317 -20.05 3.35 10.39
C ALA A 317 -20.92 3.49 11.65
N ASN A 318 -22.23 3.29 11.52
CA ASN A 318 -23.17 3.28 12.63
C ASN A 318 -22.91 2.13 13.62
N LYS A 319 -22.59 0.92 13.12
CA LYS A 319 -22.18 -0.20 13.98
C LYS A 319 -20.88 0.12 14.72
N ASN A 320 -19.93 0.78 14.07
CA ASN A 320 -18.66 1.19 14.68
C ASN A 320 -18.84 2.23 15.81
N ILE A 321 -19.82 3.13 15.73
CA ILE A 321 -20.17 4.03 16.86
C ILE A 321 -20.54 3.21 18.09
N VAL A 322 -21.46 2.25 17.92
CA VAL A 322 -21.94 1.39 19.00
C VAL A 322 -20.81 0.53 19.56
N LEU A 323 -19.99 -0.04 18.68
CA LEU A 323 -18.85 -0.87 19.05
C LEU A 323 -17.85 -0.13 19.95
N ASN A 324 -17.62 1.16 19.67
CA ASN A 324 -16.72 2.01 20.47
C ASN A 324 -17.42 2.75 21.61
N LYS A 325 -18.71 2.47 21.88
CA LYS A 325 -19.52 3.13 22.93
C LYS A 325 -19.50 4.65 22.82
N LEU A 326 -19.46 5.18 21.59
CA LEU A 326 -19.47 6.62 21.33
C LEU A 326 -20.91 7.17 21.43
N ASP A 327 -21.03 8.44 21.82
CA ASP A 327 -22.34 9.10 21.96
C ASP A 327 -22.97 9.37 20.58
N THR A 328 -24.03 8.62 20.26
CA THR A 328 -24.80 8.73 19.01
C THR A 328 -25.49 10.09 18.83
N ARG A 329 -25.61 10.91 19.89
CA ARG A 329 -26.13 12.27 19.79
C ARG A 329 -25.06 13.26 19.31
N ARG A 330 -23.78 12.94 19.53
CA ARG A 330 -22.63 13.78 19.16
C ARG A 330 -21.99 13.33 17.87
N THR A 331 -22.07 12.04 17.53
CA THR A 331 -21.51 11.48 16.30
C THR A 331 -22.63 10.87 15.46
N SER A 332 -22.82 11.37 14.24
CA SER A 332 -23.86 10.91 13.32
C SER A 332 -23.35 10.80 11.89
N PHE A 333 -24.04 9.97 11.11
CA PHE A 333 -23.74 9.75 9.70
C PHE A 333 -24.97 10.03 8.84
N LEU A 334 -24.78 10.71 7.72
CA LEU A 334 -25.84 11.08 6.79
C LEU A 334 -25.54 10.57 5.39
N LYS A 335 -26.53 9.89 4.80
CA LYS A 335 -26.47 9.43 3.42
C LYS A 335 -26.78 10.59 2.47
N GLU A 336 -25.75 11.22 1.94
CA GLU A 336 -25.89 12.32 0.98
C GLU A 336 -24.66 12.39 0.07
N ASP A 337 -24.83 12.97 -1.12
CA ASP A 337 -23.69 13.37 -1.94
C ASP A 337 -22.93 14.52 -1.26
N ALA A 338 -21.60 14.41 -1.17
CA ALA A 338 -20.77 15.39 -0.46
C ALA A 338 -20.88 16.80 -1.08
N THR A 339 -21.03 16.91 -2.41
CA THR A 339 -21.19 18.21 -3.09
C THR A 339 -22.55 18.81 -2.78
N ALA A 340 -23.62 18.00 -2.81
CA ALA A 340 -24.97 18.43 -2.45
C ALA A 340 -25.04 18.90 -0.99
N PHE A 341 -24.49 18.11 -0.05
CA PHE A 341 -24.45 18.45 1.37
C PHE A 341 -23.74 19.80 1.60
N MET A 342 -22.55 19.98 1.03
CA MET A 342 -21.79 21.23 1.19
C MET A 342 -22.54 22.43 0.62
N LYS A 343 -23.19 22.31 -0.54
CA LYS A 343 -24.03 23.40 -1.10
C LYS A 343 -25.20 23.74 -0.17
N GLY A 344 -25.86 22.73 0.39
CA GLY A 344 -26.91 22.90 1.39
C GLY A 344 -26.40 23.62 2.63
N ALA A 345 -25.27 23.17 3.18
CA ALA A 345 -24.62 23.78 4.35
C ALA A 345 -24.23 25.24 4.09
N ILE A 346 -23.67 25.54 2.92
CA ILE A 346 -23.35 26.91 2.49
C ILE A 346 -24.62 27.78 2.48
N SER A 347 -25.73 27.28 1.92
CA SER A 347 -26.99 28.05 1.89
C SER A 347 -27.58 28.33 3.27
N ARG A 348 -27.23 27.50 4.27
CA ARG A 348 -27.63 27.65 5.67
C ARG A 348 -26.60 28.37 6.53
N ASN A 349 -25.50 28.85 5.94
CA ASN A 349 -24.36 29.45 6.64
C ASN A 349 -23.76 28.54 7.74
N GLU A 350 -23.79 27.22 7.53
CA GLU A 350 -23.18 26.28 8.44
C GLU A 350 -21.67 26.18 8.22
N VAL A 351 -20.91 26.21 9.31
CA VAL A 351 -19.46 26.07 9.29
C VAL A 351 -18.95 25.11 10.36
N TRP A 352 -17.81 24.48 10.11
CA TRP A 352 -17.14 23.54 11.01
C TRP A 352 -15.74 24.03 11.34
N ASP A 353 -15.26 23.69 12.53
CA ASP A 353 -13.90 24.08 12.94
C ASP A 353 -12.84 23.19 12.26
N LEU A 354 -13.19 21.92 11.98
CA LEU A 354 -12.34 20.96 11.26
C LEU A 354 -13.17 20.23 10.19
N VAL A 355 -12.72 20.32 8.94
CA VAL A 355 -13.30 19.60 7.80
C VAL A 355 -12.29 18.60 7.25
N ILE A 356 -12.71 17.36 7.04
CA ILE A 356 -11.95 16.31 6.36
C ILE A 356 -12.60 16.05 5.00
N LEU A 357 -11.76 15.96 3.98
CA LEU A 357 -12.16 15.65 2.61
C LEU A 357 -11.26 14.54 2.05
N ASP A 358 -11.76 13.30 2.02
CA ASP A 358 -11.06 12.14 1.43
C ASP A 358 -11.87 11.53 0.27
N PRO A 359 -11.88 12.18 -0.90
CA PRO A 359 -12.69 11.73 -2.02
C PRO A 359 -12.14 10.45 -2.65
N PRO A 360 -12.97 9.68 -3.38
CA PRO A 360 -12.51 8.53 -4.14
C PRO A 360 -11.46 8.91 -5.19
N LYS A 361 -10.81 7.90 -5.79
CA LYS A 361 -9.80 8.10 -6.84
C LYS A 361 -10.40 8.80 -8.08
N LEU A 362 -10.25 10.12 -8.19
CA LEU A 362 -10.73 10.90 -9.34
C LEU A 362 -9.79 10.83 -10.55
N ALA A 363 -8.50 10.53 -10.36
CA ALA A 363 -7.50 10.44 -11.42
C ALA A 363 -6.79 9.07 -11.43
N PRO A 364 -7.46 7.97 -11.84
CA PRO A 364 -6.86 6.65 -11.84
C PRO A 364 -5.71 6.51 -12.86
N ARG A 365 -5.68 7.34 -13.91
CA ARG A 365 -4.67 7.30 -14.98
C ARG A 365 -4.23 8.72 -15.36
N LYS A 366 -2.98 8.87 -15.83
CA LYS A 366 -2.40 10.17 -16.26
C LYS A 366 -3.24 10.90 -17.30
N LYS A 367 -3.90 10.18 -18.22
CA LYS A 367 -4.78 10.77 -19.26
C LYS A 367 -5.98 11.54 -18.69
N VAL A 368 -6.47 11.17 -17.50
CA VAL A 368 -7.66 11.78 -16.85
C VAL A 368 -7.27 12.93 -15.92
N LEU A 369 -5.97 13.12 -15.67
CA LEU A 369 -5.45 14.05 -14.67
C LEU A 369 -5.95 15.49 -14.83
N GLN A 370 -6.05 15.99 -16.07
CA GLN A 370 -6.48 17.36 -16.33
C GLN A 370 -7.95 17.59 -15.92
N SER A 371 -8.85 16.69 -16.32
CA SER A 371 -10.26 16.74 -15.95
C SER A 371 -10.43 16.55 -14.43
N ALA A 372 -9.71 15.58 -13.86
CA ALA A 372 -9.73 15.33 -12.42
C ALA A 372 -9.21 16.51 -11.58
N SER A 373 -8.22 17.26 -12.07
CA SER A 373 -7.74 18.48 -11.41
C SER A 373 -8.85 19.52 -11.27
N GLY A 374 -9.73 19.65 -12.28
CA GLY A 374 -10.91 20.50 -12.21
C GLY A 374 -11.87 20.05 -11.11
N MET A 375 -12.17 18.74 -11.02
CA MET A 375 -13.04 18.18 -9.99
C MET A 375 -12.45 18.37 -8.58
N TYR A 376 -11.17 18.07 -8.38
CA TYR A 376 -10.48 18.32 -7.11
C TYR A 376 -10.54 19.79 -6.70
N ARG A 377 -10.34 20.71 -7.67
CA ARG A 377 -10.42 22.16 -7.41
C ARG A 377 -11.82 22.57 -6.95
N SER A 378 -12.86 22.13 -7.65
CA SER A 378 -14.25 22.45 -7.30
C SER A 378 -14.66 21.88 -5.95
N LEU A 379 -14.27 20.65 -5.64
CA LEU A 379 -14.62 20.00 -4.37
C LEU A 379 -13.92 20.66 -3.18
N ASN A 380 -12.63 20.97 -3.32
CA ASN A 380 -11.89 21.70 -2.28
C ASN A 380 -12.42 23.13 -2.09
N ALA A 381 -12.87 23.80 -3.15
CA ALA A 381 -13.47 25.13 -3.06
C ALA A 381 -14.77 25.12 -2.25
N LEU A 382 -15.61 24.09 -2.40
CA LEU A 382 -16.80 23.90 -1.56
C LEU A 382 -16.42 23.60 -0.11
N ALA A 383 -15.45 22.70 0.11
CA ALA A 383 -15.01 22.35 1.46
C ALA A 383 -14.48 23.58 2.21
N MET A 384 -13.69 24.44 1.56
CA MET A 384 -13.18 25.68 2.16
C MET A 384 -14.28 26.69 2.54
N GLN A 385 -15.44 26.66 1.89
CA GLN A 385 -16.56 27.56 2.23
C GLN A 385 -17.31 27.12 3.49
N VAL A 386 -17.29 25.82 3.81
CA VAL A 386 -17.89 25.28 5.04
C VAL A 386 -16.88 25.19 6.19
N VAL A 387 -15.63 25.60 5.99
CA VAL A 387 -14.65 25.76 7.07
C VAL A 387 -14.84 27.13 7.71
N LYS A 388 -14.94 27.16 9.04
CA LYS A 388 -14.98 28.39 9.82
C LYS A 388 -13.72 29.23 9.56
N PRO A 389 -13.80 30.57 9.48
CA PRO A 389 -12.60 31.40 9.37
C PRO A 389 -11.58 31.10 10.47
N GLY A 390 -10.35 30.75 10.08
CA GLY A 390 -9.27 30.32 10.97
C GLY A 390 -9.27 28.83 11.30
N GLY A 391 -10.28 28.07 10.86
CA GLY A 391 -10.41 26.63 11.03
C GLY A 391 -9.51 25.82 10.10
N LEU A 392 -9.71 24.50 10.13
CA LEU A 392 -8.83 23.53 9.50
C LEU A 392 -9.54 22.74 8.39
N LEU A 393 -8.81 22.48 7.31
CA LEU A 393 -9.20 21.56 6.23
C LEU A 393 -8.09 20.51 6.06
N MET A 394 -8.41 19.24 6.30
CA MET A 394 -7.59 18.13 5.84
C MET A 394 -8.14 17.60 4.52
N THR A 395 -7.33 17.61 3.47
CA THR A 395 -7.75 17.17 2.13
C THR A 395 -6.79 16.11 1.57
N CYS A 396 -7.36 15.07 0.97
CA CYS A 396 -6.63 13.91 0.49
C CYS A 396 -6.77 13.70 -1.02
N SER A 397 -5.77 13.04 -1.60
CA SER A 397 -5.85 12.42 -2.92
C SER A 397 -5.20 11.05 -2.87
N CYS A 398 -5.98 10.00 -3.15
CA CYS A 398 -5.49 8.62 -3.32
C CYS A 398 -5.15 8.28 -4.78
N SER A 399 -5.03 9.30 -5.65
CA SER A 399 -4.77 9.12 -7.08
C SER A 399 -3.26 9.21 -7.34
N GLY A 400 -2.62 8.09 -7.69
CA GLY A 400 -1.18 8.07 -8.01
C GLY A 400 -0.79 9.09 -9.08
N ALA A 401 -1.60 9.26 -10.12
CA ALA A 401 -1.34 10.27 -11.15
C ALA A 401 -1.33 11.71 -10.58
N MET A 402 -2.16 12.01 -9.58
CA MET A 402 -2.21 13.32 -8.94
C MET A 402 -0.99 13.52 -8.03
N THR A 403 -0.72 12.56 -7.13
CA THR A 403 0.43 12.59 -6.22
C THR A 403 1.74 12.75 -6.99
N GLN A 404 1.98 11.89 -7.99
CA GLN A 404 3.22 11.90 -8.78
C GLN A 404 3.39 13.17 -9.63
N SER A 405 2.30 13.85 -9.99
CA SER A 405 2.38 15.08 -10.78
C SER A 405 2.84 16.30 -9.98
N GLY A 406 2.75 16.25 -8.64
CA GLY A 406 2.98 17.40 -7.78
C GLY A 406 1.93 18.52 -7.92
N LEU A 407 0.85 18.32 -8.68
CA LEU A 407 -0.13 19.36 -8.97
C LEU A 407 -1.11 19.62 -7.83
N PHE A 408 -1.28 18.67 -6.89
CA PHE A 408 -2.36 18.73 -5.90
C PHE A 408 -2.36 20.03 -5.08
N LEU A 409 -1.19 20.47 -4.60
CA LEU A 409 -1.08 21.71 -3.83
C LEU A 409 -1.44 22.96 -4.67
N ARG A 410 -1.07 22.98 -5.96
CA ARG A 410 -1.47 24.06 -6.88
C ARG A 410 -2.98 24.04 -7.12
N THR A 411 -3.57 22.85 -7.22
CA THR A 411 -5.03 22.67 -7.33
C THR A 411 -5.75 23.22 -6.11
N ILE A 412 -5.26 22.94 -4.90
CA ILE A 412 -5.77 23.48 -3.63
C ILE A 412 -5.63 25.00 -3.59
N GLN A 413 -4.48 25.55 -3.99
CA GLN A 413 -4.29 27.00 -4.05
C GLN A 413 -5.29 27.66 -5.01
N GLY A 414 -5.50 27.08 -6.19
CA GLY A 414 -6.50 27.56 -7.14
C GLY A 414 -7.93 27.44 -6.63
N ALA A 415 -8.23 26.44 -5.79
CA ALA A 415 -9.53 26.31 -5.12
C ALA A 415 -9.75 27.45 -4.11
N ALA A 416 -8.73 27.77 -3.29
CA ALA A 416 -8.80 28.86 -2.33
C ALA A 416 -9.06 30.22 -3.00
N SER A 417 -8.33 30.52 -4.08
CA SER A 417 -8.53 31.75 -4.86
C SER A 417 -9.94 31.87 -5.46
N MET A 418 -10.54 30.74 -5.88
CA MET A 418 -11.89 30.71 -6.47
C MET A 418 -12.97 31.18 -5.50
N VAL A 419 -12.78 30.96 -4.20
CA VAL A 419 -13.76 31.29 -3.15
C VAL A 419 -13.30 32.43 -2.24
N GLY A 420 -12.27 33.17 -2.66
CA GLY A 420 -11.76 34.32 -1.91
C GLY A 420 -11.15 33.96 -0.54
N ARG A 421 -10.69 32.72 -0.35
CA ARG A 421 -10.04 32.26 0.88
C ARG A 421 -8.52 32.25 0.75
N LYS A 422 -7.81 32.33 1.87
CA LYS A 422 -6.38 32.04 1.95
C LYS A 422 -6.16 30.74 2.70
N VAL A 423 -5.12 30.01 2.30
CA VAL A 423 -4.73 28.74 2.94
C VAL A 423 -3.27 28.74 3.33
N THR A 424 -2.96 28.13 4.48
CA THR A 424 -1.58 27.89 4.94
C THR A 424 -1.40 26.40 5.19
N VAL A 425 -0.36 25.79 4.61
CA VAL A 425 -0.04 24.38 4.83
C VAL A 425 0.55 24.21 6.23
N LEU A 426 -0.08 23.36 7.05
CA LEU A 426 0.39 23.01 8.39
C LEU A 426 1.09 21.65 8.42
N ARG A 427 0.63 20.71 7.57
CA ARG A 427 1.21 19.37 7.45
C ARG A 427 1.04 18.87 6.03
N GLN A 428 2.08 18.22 5.51
CA GLN A 428 2.04 17.38 4.32
C GLN A 428 2.38 15.96 4.75
N ALA A 429 1.57 14.99 4.34
CA ALA A 429 1.74 13.58 4.65
C ALA A 429 1.34 12.69 3.48
N GLY A 430 1.72 11.42 3.58
CA GLY A 430 1.38 10.37 2.62
C GLY A 430 0.68 9.20 3.29
N ALA A 431 0.82 8.03 2.68
CA ALA A 431 0.34 6.78 3.24
C ALA A 431 1.11 6.40 4.52
N ALA A 432 0.50 5.52 5.29
CA ALA A 432 1.03 4.91 6.50
C ALA A 432 2.40 4.25 6.31
N CYS A 433 3.19 4.14 7.38
CA CYS A 433 4.59 3.65 7.29
C CYS A 433 4.71 2.16 6.91
N ASP A 434 3.65 1.38 7.08
CA ASP A 434 3.48 0.01 6.59
C ASP A 434 3.12 -0.07 5.10
N HIS A 435 3.06 1.08 4.41
CA HIS A 435 2.99 1.22 2.96
C HIS A 435 4.31 1.78 2.41
N PRO A 436 5.44 1.06 2.57
CA PRO A 436 6.75 1.55 2.15
C PRO A 436 6.78 1.81 0.64
N VAL A 437 7.61 2.77 0.24
CA VAL A 437 7.88 3.09 -1.16
C VAL A 437 9.35 2.85 -1.42
N ASP A 438 9.63 2.05 -2.46
CA ASP A 438 10.99 1.87 -2.95
C ASP A 438 11.46 3.17 -3.64
N PRO A 439 12.57 3.79 -3.21
CA PRO A 439 13.10 4.99 -3.86
C PRO A 439 13.40 4.81 -5.35
N ALA A 440 13.68 3.58 -5.81
CA ALA A 440 13.89 3.27 -7.21
C ALA A 440 12.57 3.09 -7.99
N TYR A 441 11.43 3.22 -7.31
CA TYR A 441 10.09 3.19 -7.87
C TYR A 441 9.18 4.26 -7.22
N PRO A 442 9.43 5.56 -7.48
CA PRO A 442 8.66 6.66 -6.89
C PRO A 442 7.18 6.62 -7.27
N GLU A 443 6.81 5.92 -8.35
CA GLU A 443 5.41 5.67 -8.73
C GLU A 443 4.62 4.93 -7.66
N GLY A 444 5.27 4.24 -6.72
CA GLY A 444 4.64 3.66 -5.55
C GLY A 444 3.97 4.70 -4.63
N GLN A 445 4.33 5.99 -4.73
CA GLN A 445 3.62 7.06 -4.01
C GLN A 445 2.26 7.33 -4.65
N TYR A 446 1.19 7.06 -3.91
CA TYR A 446 -0.18 7.23 -4.41
C TYR A 446 -1.11 8.07 -3.53
N LEU A 447 -0.69 8.39 -2.30
CA LEU A 447 -1.50 9.14 -1.34
C LEU A 447 -0.84 10.47 -1.03
N SER A 448 -1.60 11.55 -1.15
CA SER A 448 -1.24 12.88 -0.67
C SER A 448 -2.27 13.38 0.31
N ASN A 449 -1.83 13.85 1.47
CA ASN A 449 -2.66 14.43 2.52
C ASN A 449 -2.08 15.80 2.90
N TYR A 450 -2.92 16.83 2.89
CA TYR A 450 -2.55 18.17 3.35
C TYR A 450 -3.50 18.62 4.45
N LEU A 451 -2.95 19.04 5.59
CA LEU A 451 -3.69 19.84 6.57
C LEU A 451 -3.43 21.32 6.30
N LEU A 452 -4.52 22.07 6.18
CA LEU A 452 -4.52 23.49 5.85
C LEU A 452 -5.23 24.28 6.94
N ARG A 453 -4.71 25.45 7.28
CA ARG A 453 -5.50 26.51 7.94
C ARG A 453 -6.20 27.33 6.85
N VAL A 454 -7.51 27.55 6.99
CA VAL A 454 -8.32 28.33 6.04
C VAL A 454 -8.73 29.66 6.69
N THR A 455 -8.47 30.79 6.03
CA THR A 455 -8.84 32.14 6.51
C THR A 455 -9.63 32.89 5.46
#